data_AF-A0A815V545-F1
#
_entry.id   AF-A0A815V545-F1
#
_cell.length_a   1.000
_cell.length_b   1.000
_cell.length_c   1.000
_cell.angle_alpha   90.00
_cell.angle_beta   90.00
_cell.angle_gamma   90.00
#
_symmetry.space_group_name_H-M   'P 1'
#
loop_
_entity.id
_entity.type
_entity.pdbx_description
1 polymer ?
#
loop_
_entity_poly.entity_id
_entity_poly.type
_entity_poly.pdbx_seq_one_letter_code
_entity_poly.pdbx_strand_id
1 'polypeptide(L)'
;MLIYWSILVIIFGILFYVLRSGHKKKAGRPSTHKKKHQSSSHEHEFGKWTPVNFRAPSPPAYPDWSIETTKPLPYRPFKYGPDYFITMGLRRLDLDDWIELDNQWARFHEEKKTRLATERASRLCKTTPEAHDAALETIELLSEYLVCRYPSLFEFDFSSECKQIRIKTTGELYPIESDDSLKYAGLLIQDDLALMIEGTDGQYYLKAGSIILPGFWRLEDKFNMPLAKIHISGDVPKFKEKLQFSMERFFR
;
A
#
# COMPACT_ATOMS: atom_id res chain seq x y z
N MET A 1 56.70 -0.02 39.29
CA MET A 1 55.49 -0.82 39.58
C MET A 1 54.22 -0.26 38.93
N LEU A 2 54.03 1.06 38.86
CA LEU A 2 52.83 1.71 38.27
C LEU A 2 52.63 1.50 36.76
N ILE A 3 53.70 1.41 35.96
CA ILE A 3 53.60 1.27 34.49
C ILE A 3 53.01 -0.09 34.08
N TYR A 4 53.31 -1.16 34.81
CA TYR A 4 52.78 -2.50 34.53
C TYR A 4 51.27 -2.60 34.77
N TRP A 5 50.74 -1.85 35.74
CA TRP A 5 49.30 -1.80 36.03
C TRP A 5 48.53 -1.05 34.94
N SER A 6 49.08 0.04 34.40
CA SER A 6 48.46 0.80 33.30
C SER A 6 48.36 -0.04 32.02
N ILE A 7 49.38 -0.82 31.70
CA ILE A 7 49.39 -1.72 30.53
C ILE A 7 48.34 -2.84 30.70
N LEU A 8 48.21 -3.40 31.91
CA LEU A 8 47.25 -4.47 32.20
C LEU A 8 45.79 -4.00 32.08
N VAL A 9 45.48 -2.78 32.52
CA VAL A 9 44.14 -2.18 32.39
C VAL A 9 43.78 -1.89 30.93
N ILE A 10 44.74 -1.42 30.12
CA ILE A 10 44.53 -1.19 28.69
C ILE A 10 44.29 -2.51 27.96
N ILE A 11 45.07 -3.55 28.26
CA ILE A 11 44.90 -4.89 27.66
C ILE A 11 43.53 -5.47 28.05
N PHE A 12 43.12 -5.35 29.31
CA PHE A 12 41.79 -5.79 29.75
C PHE A 12 40.66 -5.00 29.10
N GLY A 13 40.83 -3.67 28.92
CA GLY A 13 39.86 -2.81 28.23
C GLY A 13 39.70 -3.17 26.75
N ILE A 14 40.80 -3.46 26.05
CA ILE A 14 40.80 -3.90 24.65
C ILE A 14 40.20 -5.30 24.53
N LEU A 15 40.57 -6.22 25.41
CA LEU A 15 40.02 -7.58 25.42
C LEU A 15 38.51 -7.56 25.71
N PHE A 16 38.07 -6.73 26.66
CA PHE A 16 36.64 -6.55 26.97
C PHE A 16 35.89 -5.90 25.80
N TYR A 17 36.48 -4.94 25.10
CA TYR A 17 35.89 -4.34 23.90
C TYR A 17 35.78 -5.34 22.74
N VAL A 18 36.80 -6.17 22.50
CA VAL A 18 36.80 -7.20 21.45
C VAL A 18 35.83 -8.33 21.78
N LEU A 19 35.78 -8.78 23.04
CA LEU A 19 34.81 -9.79 23.49
C LEU A 19 33.37 -9.28 23.41
N ARG A 20 33.14 -7.98 23.64
CA ARG A 20 31.81 -7.36 23.56
C ARG A 20 31.41 -6.98 22.12
N SER A 21 32.37 -6.70 21.23
CA SER A 21 32.08 -6.44 19.82
C SER A 21 31.75 -7.74 19.04
N GLY A 22 32.22 -8.89 19.53
CA GLY A 22 31.99 -10.21 18.94
C GLY A 22 30.59 -10.82 19.10
N HIS A 23 29.63 -10.16 19.74
CA HIS A 23 28.31 -10.77 20.05
C HIS A 23 27.06 -9.98 19.66
N LYS A 24 27.16 -8.96 18.81
CA LYS A 24 25.96 -8.47 18.09
C LYS A 24 25.62 -9.43 16.96
N LYS A 25 24.93 -10.52 17.29
CA LYS A 25 24.14 -11.28 16.32
C LYS A 25 23.20 -10.28 15.64
N LYS A 26 23.48 -9.90 14.40
CA LYS A 26 22.45 -9.30 13.54
C LYS A 26 21.30 -10.29 13.55
N ALA A 27 20.15 -9.89 14.06
CA ALA A 27 18.92 -10.64 13.89
C ALA A 27 18.69 -10.72 12.37
N GLY A 28 19.10 -11.83 11.77
CA GLY A 28 18.76 -12.14 10.38
C GLY A 28 17.25 -12.24 10.33
N ARG A 29 16.62 -11.45 9.45
CA ARG A 29 15.21 -11.66 9.11
C ARG A 29 15.01 -13.14 8.78
N PRO A 30 13.92 -13.78 9.26
CA PRO A 30 13.65 -15.17 8.91
C PRO A 30 13.64 -15.31 7.39
N SER A 31 14.37 -16.30 6.88
CA SER A 31 14.33 -16.67 5.47
C SER A 31 12.90 -17.02 5.11
N THR A 32 12.28 -16.23 4.23
CA THR A 32 10.94 -16.51 3.70
C THR A 32 11.00 -17.86 2.98
N HIS A 33 10.28 -18.86 3.48
CA HIS A 33 10.11 -20.13 2.78
C HIS A 33 9.49 -19.85 1.42
N LYS A 34 10.28 -19.97 0.35
CA LYS A 34 9.78 -19.91 -1.04
C LYS A 34 8.96 -21.18 -1.32
N LYS A 35 7.66 -21.15 -1.02
CA LYS A 35 6.73 -22.08 -1.69
C LYS A 35 6.73 -21.73 -3.17
N LYS A 36 7.20 -22.66 -4.01
CA LYS A 36 7.00 -22.64 -5.47
C LYS A 36 5.51 -22.84 -5.72
N HIS A 37 4.81 -21.79 -6.13
CA HIS A 37 3.52 -21.98 -6.78
C HIS A 37 3.79 -22.37 -8.24
N GLN A 38 3.21 -23.50 -8.65
CA GLN A 38 3.01 -23.81 -10.06
C GLN A 38 2.03 -22.76 -10.61
N SER A 39 2.49 -21.91 -11.55
CA SER A 39 1.57 -21.12 -12.35
C SER A 39 0.93 -22.07 -13.36
N SER A 40 -0.34 -22.42 -13.16
CA SER A 40 -1.13 -22.96 -14.27
C SER A 40 -1.34 -21.83 -15.26
N SER A 41 -0.82 -22.00 -16.48
CA SER A 41 -1.13 -21.12 -17.60
C SER A 41 -2.57 -21.42 -18.03
N HIS A 42 -3.55 -20.81 -17.35
CA HIS A 42 -4.88 -20.71 -17.92
C HIS A 42 -4.82 -19.63 -19.00
N GLU A 43 -5.06 -20.00 -20.25
CA GLU A 43 -5.35 -19.03 -21.30
C GLU A 43 -6.65 -18.30 -20.90
N HIS A 44 -6.55 -17.10 -20.34
CA HIS A 44 -7.70 -16.24 -20.10
C HIS A 44 -7.93 -15.33 -21.31
N GLU A 45 -9.19 -15.06 -21.62
CA GLU A 45 -9.55 -14.11 -22.66
C GLU A 45 -9.33 -12.69 -22.14
N PHE A 46 -8.52 -11.89 -22.85
CA PHE A 46 -8.21 -10.52 -22.42
C PHE A 46 -9.46 -9.66 -22.26
N GLY A 47 -9.49 -8.87 -21.20
CA GLY A 47 -10.61 -8.00 -20.89
C GLY A 47 -11.82 -8.72 -20.31
N LYS A 48 -11.71 -10.04 -20.04
CA LYS A 48 -12.68 -10.79 -19.26
C LYS A 48 -12.03 -11.33 -18.00
N TRP A 49 -12.44 -10.77 -16.87
CA TRP A 49 -12.07 -11.32 -15.57
C TRP A 49 -13.02 -12.46 -15.20
N THR A 50 -12.46 -13.61 -14.83
CA THR A 50 -13.23 -14.69 -14.21
C THR A 50 -13.07 -14.58 -12.69
N PRO A 51 -14.16 -14.34 -11.93
CA PRO A 51 -14.08 -14.25 -10.48
C PRO A 51 -13.45 -15.52 -9.89
N VAL A 52 -12.42 -15.32 -9.08
CA VAL A 52 -11.82 -16.40 -8.30
C VAL A 52 -12.49 -16.46 -6.93
N ASN A 53 -12.75 -17.65 -6.41
CA ASN A 53 -13.20 -17.81 -5.04
C ASN A 53 -12.01 -17.59 -4.09
N PHE A 54 -11.68 -16.31 -3.89
CA PHE A 54 -10.63 -15.86 -3.00
C PHE A 54 -11.26 -15.18 -1.79
N ARG A 55 -10.76 -15.51 -0.61
CA ARG A 55 -11.08 -14.79 0.62
C ARG A 55 -9.77 -14.36 1.27
N ALA A 56 -9.60 -13.07 1.46
CA ALA A 56 -8.43 -12.56 2.17
C ALA A 56 -8.41 -13.13 3.59
N PRO A 57 -7.24 -13.56 4.10
CA PRO A 57 -7.12 -13.94 5.50
C PRO A 57 -7.42 -12.73 6.37
N SER A 58 -8.14 -12.94 7.48
CA SER A 58 -8.35 -11.90 8.48
C SER A 58 -7.02 -11.63 9.20
N PRO A 59 -6.43 -10.43 9.06
CA PRO A 59 -5.17 -10.12 9.71
C PRO A 59 -5.37 -10.01 11.23
N PRO A 60 -4.36 -10.31 12.06
CA PRO A 60 -4.42 -9.97 13.47
C PRO A 60 -4.45 -8.45 13.64
N ALA A 61 -5.03 -7.97 14.75
CA ALA A 61 -4.96 -6.57 15.13
C ALA A 61 -3.50 -6.07 15.14
N TYR A 62 -3.28 -4.82 14.70
CA TYR A 62 -1.95 -4.22 14.71
C TYR A 62 -1.46 -4.07 16.15
N PRO A 63 -0.30 -4.63 16.52
CA PRO A 63 0.18 -4.63 17.90
C PRO A 63 0.34 -3.21 18.46
N ASP A 64 -0.29 -2.95 19.61
CA ASP A 64 -0.20 -1.68 20.35
C ASP A 64 -0.51 -0.42 19.51
N TRP A 65 -1.37 -0.56 18.49
CA TRP A 65 -1.72 0.56 17.62
C TRP A 65 -2.55 1.62 18.34
N SER A 66 -2.14 2.87 18.19
CA SER A 66 -2.85 4.05 18.67
C SER A 66 -2.84 5.15 17.62
N ILE A 67 -4.02 5.73 17.38
CA ILE A 67 -4.20 6.90 16.51
C ILE A 67 -3.42 8.14 16.98
N GLU A 68 -2.98 8.17 18.24
CA GLU A 68 -2.23 9.31 18.78
C GLU A 68 -0.71 9.07 18.74
N THR A 69 -0.28 7.83 19.02
CA THR A 69 1.14 7.54 19.32
C THR A 69 1.85 6.64 18.31
N THR A 70 1.13 5.89 17.45
CA THR A 70 1.77 5.07 16.40
C THR A 70 2.46 5.98 15.39
N LYS A 71 3.78 5.98 15.36
CA LYS A 71 4.54 6.84 14.44
C LYS A 71 4.52 6.29 13.01
N PRO A 72 4.61 7.15 11.99
CA PRO A 72 4.78 6.73 10.61
C PRO A 72 5.98 5.80 10.44
N LEU A 73 5.80 4.75 9.62
CA LEU A 73 6.88 3.85 9.28
C LEU A 73 7.93 4.58 8.43
N PRO A 74 9.23 4.45 8.74
CA PRO A 74 10.27 5.13 7.99
C PRO A 74 10.42 4.51 6.59
N TYR A 75 9.79 5.11 5.58
CA TYR A 75 9.94 4.70 4.19
C TYR A 75 11.20 5.32 3.58
N ARG A 76 12.21 4.49 3.29
CA ARG A 76 13.49 4.92 2.68
C ARG A 76 13.73 4.19 1.36
N PRO A 77 13.02 4.58 0.28
CA PRO A 77 13.08 3.88 -1.01
C PRO A 77 14.44 4.06 -1.71
N PHE A 78 15.13 5.18 -1.46
CA PHE A 78 16.43 5.46 -2.07
C PHE A 78 17.57 4.95 -1.19
N LYS A 79 18.43 4.12 -1.79
CA LYS A 79 19.70 3.72 -1.19
C LYS A 79 20.80 4.65 -1.68
N TYR A 80 21.52 5.26 -0.74
CA TYR A 80 22.74 6.01 -1.07
C TYR A 80 23.85 5.05 -1.49
N GLY A 81 24.53 5.37 -2.57
CA GLY A 81 25.66 4.59 -3.11
C GLY A 81 26.09 5.11 -4.48
N PRO A 82 27.28 4.70 -4.97
CA PRO A 82 27.77 5.11 -6.29
C PRO A 82 26.91 4.56 -7.44
N ASP A 83 26.23 3.44 -7.21
CA ASP A 83 25.40 2.76 -8.20
C ASP A 83 23.90 2.92 -7.87
N TYR A 84 23.14 3.46 -8.82
CA TYR A 84 21.68 3.57 -8.73
C TYR A 84 21.02 2.65 -9.77
N PHE A 85 20.44 1.54 -9.31
CA PHE A 85 19.73 0.58 -10.16
C PHE A 85 18.24 0.94 -10.25
N ILE A 86 17.81 1.29 -11.45
CA ILE A 86 16.38 1.50 -11.74
C ILE A 86 15.75 0.13 -11.98
N THR A 87 14.97 -0.33 -11.00
CA THR A 87 14.18 -1.56 -11.06
C THR A 87 12.78 -1.27 -10.54
N MET A 88 11.81 -2.12 -10.88
CA MET A 88 10.44 -1.98 -10.42
C MET A 88 10.28 -2.03 -8.89
N GLY A 89 11.25 -2.58 -8.17
CA GLY A 89 11.23 -2.62 -6.69
C GLY A 89 10.10 -3.47 -6.09
N LEU A 90 9.47 -4.34 -6.89
CA LEU A 90 8.32 -5.13 -6.46
C LEU A 90 8.70 -6.16 -5.41
N ARG A 91 7.85 -6.27 -4.39
CA ARG A 91 7.89 -7.29 -3.35
C ARG A 91 6.53 -7.97 -3.29
N ARG A 92 6.49 -9.23 -2.87
CA ARG A 92 5.21 -9.85 -2.51
C ARG A 92 4.61 -9.06 -1.35
N LEU A 93 3.32 -8.75 -1.46
CA LEU A 93 2.55 -8.13 -0.40
C LEU A 93 2.39 -9.14 0.73
N ASP A 94 2.70 -8.72 1.96
CA ASP A 94 2.25 -9.43 3.15
C ASP A 94 0.85 -8.91 3.46
N LEU A 95 -0.13 -9.82 3.49
CA LEU A 95 -1.54 -9.43 3.66
C LEU A 95 -1.83 -8.91 5.07
N ASP A 96 -0.99 -9.23 6.06
CA ASP A 96 -1.09 -8.65 7.40
C ASP A 96 -0.64 -7.18 7.45
N ASP A 97 0.21 -6.78 6.50
CA ASP A 97 0.75 -5.42 6.35
C ASP A 97 0.26 -4.78 5.05
N TRP A 98 -1.00 -5.06 4.66
CA TRP A 98 -1.56 -4.51 3.41
C TRP A 98 -1.66 -2.98 3.46
N ILE A 99 -2.27 -2.46 4.52
CA ILE A 99 -2.44 -1.02 4.76
C ILE A 99 -1.77 -0.67 6.09
N GLU A 100 -0.89 0.32 6.07
CA GLU A 100 -0.06 0.77 7.19
C GLU A 100 -0.56 2.15 7.68
N LEU A 101 -1.47 2.16 8.65
CA LEU A 101 -1.99 3.40 9.25
C LEU A 101 -1.14 3.86 10.42
N ASP A 102 -1.04 5.17 10.60
CA ASP A 102 -0.29 5.81 11.68
C ASP A 102 -1.07 6.97 12.32
N ASN A 103 -0.42 7.68 13.24
CA ASN A 103 -1.00 8.79 13.96
C ASN A 103 -1.25 10.06 13.12
N GLN A 104 -0.94 10.03 11.83
CA GLN A 104 -1.29 11.08 10.88
C GLN A 104 -2.61 10.80 10.15
N TRP A 105 -3.23 9.63 10.37
CA TRP A 105 -4.48 9.25 9.72
C TRP A 105 -5.55 10.35 9.75
N ALA A 106 -5.80 10.95 10.92
CA ALA A 106 -6.84 11.97 11.08
C ALA A 106 -6.56 13.21 10.23
N ARG A 107 -5.29 13.60 10.10
CA ARG A 107 -4.87 14.71 9.25
C ARG A 107 -5.17 14.41 7.78
N PHE A 108 -4.76 13.24 7.29
CA PHE A 108 -5.00 12.85 5.89
C PHE A 108 -6.50 12.72 5.60
N HIS A 109 -7.27 12.15 6.53
CA HIS A 109 -8.72 12.04 6.40
C HIS A 109 -9.40 13.42 6.23
N GLU A 110 -9.07 14.39 7.09
CA GLU A 110 -9.62 15.74 7.01
C GLU A 110 -9.15 16.52 5.77
N GLU A 111 -7.88 16.37 5.39
CA GLU A 111 -7.36 16.95 4.13
C GLU A 111 -8.12 16.38 2.91
N LYS A 112 -8.38 15.07 2.90
CA LYS A 112 -9.16 14.42 1.84
C LYS A 112 -10.61 14.91 1.80
N LYS A 113 -11.28 14.99 2.94
CA LYS A 113 -12.65 15.56 3.04
C LYS A 113 -12.70 16.98 2.54
N THR A 114 -11.75 17.83 2.96
CA THR A 114 -11.67 19.22 2.50
C THR A 114 -11.55 19.30 0.99
N ARG A 115 -10.74 18.43 0.36
CA ARG A 115 -10.60 18.40 -1.10
C ARG A 115 -11.88 17.93 -1.81
N LEU A 116 -12.55 16.92 -1.25
CA LEU A 116 -13.78 16.36 -1.79
C LEU A 116 -15.01 17.26 -1.59
N ALA A 117 -14.94 18.22 -0.67
CA ALA A 117 -16.00 19.24 -0.49
C ALA A 117 -15.96 20.37 -1.54
N THR A 118 -14.98 20.35 -2.46
CA THR A 118 -14.84 21.37 -3.52
C THR A 118 -15.49 20.92 -4.83
N GLU A 119 -15.67 21.86 -5.76
CA GLU A 119 -16.13 21.60 -7.13
C GLU A 119 -15.20 20.65 -7.92
N ARG A 120 -14.00 20.38 -7.39
CA ARG A 120 -12.99 19.51 -8.00
C ARG A 120 -13.15 18.04 -7.62
N ALA A 121 -14.09 17.66 -6.76
CA ALA A 121 -14.27 16.29 -6.29
C ALA A 121 -14.33 15.27 -7.45
N SER A 122 -15.06 15.59 -8.52
CA SER A 122 -15.20 14.76 -9.73
C SER A 122 -13.90 14.58 -10.51
N ARG A 123 -12.86 15.40 -10.25
CA ARG A 123 -11.52 15.29 -10.85
C ARG A 123 -10.58 14.43 -9.99
N LEU A 124 -10.94 14.17 -8.73
CA LEU A 124 -10.15 13.43 -7.75
C LEU A 124 -10.59 11.97 -7.63
N CYS A 125 -11.91 11.73 -7.76
CA CYS A 125 -12.49 10.40 -7.72
C CYS A 125 -13.28 10.14 -9.00
N LYS A 126 -12.96 9.03 -9.70
CA LYS A 126 -13.69 8.58 -10.88
C LYS A 126 -13.71 7.06 -10.93
N THR A 127 -14.83 6.49 -11.35
CA THR A 127 -15.00 5.07 -11.62
C THR A 127 -15.76 4.93 -12.93
N THR A 128 -15.22 4.20 -13.90
CA THR A 128 -16.00 3.86 -15.10
C THR A 128 -16.96 2.70 -14.81
N PRO A 129 -18.03 2.51 -15.60
CA PRO A 129 -18.94 1.38 -15.42
C PRO A 129 -18.23 0.02 -15.41
N GLU A 130 -17.18 -0.14 -16.23
CA GLU A 130 -16.40 -1.39 -16.29
C GLU A 130 -15.57 -1.67 -15.04
N ALA A 131 -15.37 -0.67 -14.17
CA ALA A 131 -14.61 -0.79 -12.93
C ALA A 131 -15.51 -0.71 -11.67
N HIS A 132 -16.84 -0.69 -11.83
CA HIS A 132 -17.78 -0.57 -10.71
C HIS A 132 -17.66 -1.75 -9.74
N ASP A 133 -17.73 -2.99 -10.26
CA ASP A 133 -17.58 -4.20 -9.45
C ASP A 133 -16.22 -4.24 -8.71
N ALA A 134 -15.14 -3.84 -9.39
CA ALA A 134 -13.81 -3.76 -8.79
C ALA A 134 -13.74 -2.71 -7.67
N ALA A 135 -14.46 -1.59 -7.80
CA ALA A 135 -14.55 -0.57 -6.76
C ALA A 135 -15.33 -1.06 -5.53
N LEU A 136 -16.42 -1.82 -5.75
CA LEU A 136 -17.18 -2.47 -4.67
C LEU A 136 -16.34 -3.52 -3.93
N GLU A 137 -15.68 -4.41 -4.68
CA GLU A 137 -14.78 -5.41 -4.11
C GLU A 137 -13.65 -4.75 -3.31
N THR A 138 -13.10 -3.63 -3.81
CA THR A 138 -12.03 -2.90 -3.12
C THR A 138 -12.47 -2.38 -1.75
N ILE A 139 -13.62 -1.69 -1.65
CA ILE A 139 -14.08 -1.18 -0.35
C ILE A 139 -14.49 -2.31 0.59
N GLU A 140 -15.05 -3.40 0.07
CA GLU A 140 -15.43 -4.56 0.88
C GLU A 140 -14.19 -5.19 1.52
N LEU A 141 -13.20 -5.57 0.70
CA LEU A 141 -11.94 -6.15 1.17
C LEU A 141 -11.21 -5.22 2.12
N LEU A 142 -11.15 -3.93 1.78
CA LEU A 142 -10.50 -2.93 2.61
C LEU A 142 -11.21 -2.77 3.96
N SER A 143 -12.54 -2.73 3.98
CA SER A 143 -13.31 -2.58 5.21
C SER A 143 -13.14 -3.79 6.13
N GLU A 144 -13.15 -5.00 5.57
CA GLU A 144 -12.88 -6.24 6.33
C GLU A 144 -11.47 -6.24 6.91
N TYR A 145 -10.48 -5.84 6.12
CA TYR A 145 -9.12 -5.67 6.60
C TYR A 145 -9.02 -4.65 7.74
N LEU A 146 -9.60 -3.45 7.57
CA LEU A 146 -9.47 -2.33 8.50
C LEU A 146 -10.13 -2.62 9.85
N VAL A 147 -11.31 -3.25 9.87
CA VAL A 147 -11.99 -3.63 11.12
C VAL A 147 -11.20 -4.68 11.89
N CYS A 148 -10.55 -5.63 11.21
CA CYS A 148 -9.69 -6.62 11.86
C CYS A 148 -8.34 -6.04 12.32
N ARG A 149 -7.68 -5.25 11.46
CA ARG A 149 -6.33 -4.73 11.70
C ARG A 149 -6.31 -3.53 12.65
N TYR A 150 -7.31 -2.64 12.57
CA TYR A 150 -7.41 -1.41 13.36
C TYR A 150 -8.75 -1.30 14.09
N PRO A 151 -9.10 -2.28 14.97
CA PRO A 151 -10.42 -2.36 15.61
C PRO A 151 -10.72 -1.22 16.60
N SER A 152 -9.70 -0.47 17.04
CA SER A 152 -9.88 0.73 17.87
C SER A 152 -10.33 1.95 17.06
N LEU A 153 -10.13 1.94 15.74
CA LEU A 153 -10.52 3.02 14.84
C LEU A 153 -11.77 2.69 14.01
N PHE A 154 -11.93 1.43 13.57
CA PHE A 154 -13.03 1.04 12.69
C PHE A 154 -13.94 -0.03 13.32
N GLU A 155 -15.22 -0.01 12.96
CA GLU A 155 -16.16 -1.10 13.18
C GLU A 155 -17.15 -1.20 12.02
N PHE A 156 -17.77 -2.35 11.85
CA PHE A 156 -18.95 -2.45 11.00
C PHE A 156 -20.18 -1.93 11.74
N ASP A 157 -21.02 -1.21 11.00
CA ASP A 157 -22.35 -0.81 11.42
C ASP A 157 -23.38 -1.57 10.59
N PHE A 158 -24.34 -2.19 11.29
CA PHE A 158 -25.46 -2.95 10.73
C PHE A 158 -26.81 -2.35 11.16
N SER A 159 -26.83 -1.08 11.57
CA SER A 159 -28.04 -0.41 12.06
C SER A 159 -29.00 -0.04 10.93
N SER A 160 -28.49 0.04 9.70
CA SER A 160 -29.27 0.25 8.48
C SER A 160 -29.38 -1.03 7.65
N GLU A 161 -30.20 -1.00 6.61
CA GLU A 161 -30.37 -2.14 5.69
C GLU A 161 -29.08 -2.44 4.88
N CYS A 162 -28.15 -1.49 4.80
CA CYS A 162 -26.88 -1.67 4.09
C CYS A 162 -25.69 -1.83 5.04
N LYS A 163 -24.70 -2.65 4.63
CA LYS A 163 -23.45 -2.85 5.37
C LYS A 163 -22.62 -1.56 5.27
N GLN A 164 -22.26 -0.98 6.42
CA GLN A 164 -21.48 0.26 6.48
C GLN A 164 -20.24 0.06 7.35
N ILE A 165 -19.19 0.81 7.06
CA ILE A 165 -18.04 0.94 7.95
C ILE A 165 -18.12 2.27 8.71
N ARG A 166 -17.93 2.20 10.02
CA ARG A 166 -17.90 3.35 10.93
C ARG A 166 -16.47 3.70 11.32
N ILE A 167 -16.18 4.99 11.33
CA ILE A 167 -14.97 5.56 11.93
C ILE A 167 -15.32 5.95 13.38
N LYS A 168 -14.78 5.22 14.37
CA LYS A 168 -15.16 5.37 15.78
C LYS A 168 -14.86 6.75 16.36
N THR A 169 -13.77 7.37 15.91
CA THR A 169 -13.31 8.65 16.44
C THR A 169 -14.14 9.85 15.97
N THR A 170 -14.72 9.77 14.76
CA THR A 170 -15.53 10.86 14.18
C THR A 170 -17.03 10.54 14.14
N GLY A 171 -17.40 9.26 14.25
CA GLY A 171 -18.78 8.78 14.10
C GLY A 171 -19.25 8.69 12.65
N GLU A 172 -18.39 8.99 11.67
CA GLU A 172 -18.72 8.94 10.25
C GLU A 172 -19.01 7.52 9.78
N LEU A 173 -20.02 7.40 8.92
CA LEU A 173 -20.50 6.15 8.34
C LEU A 173 -20.37 6.20 6.83
N TYR A 174 -19.75 5.16 6.26
CA TYR A 174 -19.58 5.02 4.82
C TYR A 174 -20.20 3.70 4.33
N PRO A 175 -21.15 3.73 3.37
CA PRO A 175 -21.73 2.53 2.80
C PRO A 175 -20.71 1.78 1.95
N ILE A 176 -20.69 0.46 2.07
CA ILE A 176 -19.82 -0.42 1.27
C ILE A 176 -20.38 -0.56 -0.14
N GLU A 177 -21.71 -0.66 -0.27
CA GLU A 177 -22.40 -0.75 -1.56
C GLU A 177 -22.91 0.63 -1.99
N SER A 178 -22.17 1.29 -2.88
CA SER A 178 -22.48 2.62 -3.38
C SER A 178 -21.77 2.91 -4.72
N ASP A 179 -22.31 3.80 -5.53
CA ASP A 179 -21.60 4.32 -6.72
C ASP A 179 -20.32 5.08 -6.35
N ASP A 180 -20.23 5.55 -5.10
CA ASP A 180 -19.11 6.26 -4.53
C ASP A 180 -18.14 5.37 -3.75
N SER A 181 -18.27 4.04 -3.84
CA SER A 181 -17.50 3.10 -3.01
C SER A 181 -15.98 3.32 -3.04
N LEU A 182 -15.39 3.63 -4.18
CA LEU A 182 -13.95 3.92 -4.25
C LEU A 182 -13.57 5.26 -3.58
N LYS A 183 -14.46 6.27 -3.65
CA LYS A 183 -14.29 7.55 -2.93
C LYS A 183 -14.26 7.29 -1.44
N TYR A 184 -15.21 6.50 -0.94
CA TYR A 184 -15.28 6.12 0.47
C TYR A 184 -14.09 5.28 0.91
N ALA A 185 -13.65 4.30 0.10
CA ALA A 185 -12.44 3.54 0.36
C ALA A 185 -11.21 4.45 0.54
N GLY A 186 -11.07 5.46 -0.32
CA GLY A 186 -9.99 6.45 -0.20
C GLY A 186 -10.07 7.32 1.05
N LEU A 187 -11.27 7.53 1.63
CA LEU A 187 -11.44 8.25 2.90
C LEU A 187 -11.05 7.41 4.12
N LEU A 188 -11.05 6.09 4.01
CA LEU A 188 -10.71 5.19 5.13
C LEU A 188 -9.20 5.07 5.37
N ILE A 189 -8.37 5.42 4.39
CA ILE A 189 -6.91 5.22 4.43
C ILE A 189 -6.13 6.51 4.15
N GLN A 190 -4.83 6.50 4.44
CA GLN A 190 -3.94 7.63 4.15
C GLN A 190 -3.56 7.71 2.67
N ASP A 191 -3.33 6.56 2.03
CA ASP A 191 -2.92 6.45 0.62
C ASP A 191 -4.05 6.73 -0.38
N ASP A 192 -3.68 6.99 -1.62
CA ASP A 192 -4.61 7.09 -2.75
C ASP A 192 -4.75 5.72 -3.45
N LEU A 193 -5.92 5.45 -4.06
CA LEU A 193 -6.23 4.17 -4.71
C LEU A 193 -6.36 4.33 -6.22
N ALA A 194 -5.70 3.45 -6.99
CA ALA A 194 -5.81 3.37 -8.44
C ALA A 194 -6.18 1.94 -8.86
N LEU A 195 -7.29 1.80 -9.59
CA LEU A 195 -7.72 0.52 -10.12
C LEU A 195 -7.41 0.43 -11.62
N MET A 196 -6.63 -0.59 -11.94
CA MET A 196 -6.20 -0.90 -13.30
C MET A 196 -7.00 -2.11 -13.80
N ILE A 197 -7.72 -1.97 -14.91
CA ILE A 197 -8.54 -3.03 -15.49
C ILE A 197 -7.93 -3.45 -16.82
N GLU A 198 -7.85 -4.77 -17.04
CA GLU A 198 -7.36 -5.34 -18.30
C GLU A 198 -8.36 -5.02 -19.43
N GLY A 199 -7.85 -4.50 -20.56
CA GLY A 199 -8.59 -4.30 -21.78
C GLY A 199 -8.55 -5.53 -22.70
N THR A 200 -9.35 -5.52 -23.75
CA THR A 200 -9.41 -6.61 -24.75
C THR A 200 -8.11 -6.77 -25.57
N ASP A 201 -7.21 -5.80 -25.48
CA ASP A 201 -5.87 -5.81 -26.09
C ASP A 201 -4.77 -6.35 -25.13
N GLY A 202 -5.16 -6.82 -23.94
CA GLY A 202 -4.25 -7.32 -22.91
C GLY A 202 -3.39 -6.23 -22.25
N GLN A 203 -3.77 -4.95 -22.41
CA GLN A 203 -3.18 -3.83 -21.67
C GLN A 203 -4.04 -3.46 -20.47
N TYR A 204 -3.42 -2.97 -19.41
CA TYR A 204 -4.13 -2.50 -18.23
C TYR A 204 -4.38 -0.99 -18.30
N TYR A 205 -5.61 -0.57 -18.06
CA TYR A 205 -6.06 0.82 -18.15
C TYR A 205 -6.48 1.35 -16.78
N LEU A 206 -6.16 2.61 -16.49
CA LEU A 206 -6.65 3.29 -15.28
C LEU A 206 -8.14 3.59 -15.44
N LYS A 207 -8.99 2.73 -14.89
CA LYS A 207 -10.45 2.80 -15.04
C LYS A 207 -11.18 3.28 -13.79
N ALA A 208 -10.54 3.21 -12.63
CA ALA A 208 -11.03 3.90 -11.46
C ALA A 208 -9.89 4.45 -10.60
N GLY A 209 -10.18 5.49 -9.84
CA GLY A 209 -9.24 6.04 -8.88
C GLY A 209 -9.92 6.90 -7.82
N SER A 210 -9.39 6.84 -6.60
CA SER A 210 -9.58 7.80 -5.53
C SER A 210 -8.21 8.42 -5.26
N ILE A 211 -7.90 9.48 -6.03
CA ILE A 211 -6.60 10.13 -6.10
C ILE A 211 -6.77 11.56 -5.57
N ILE A 212 -6.75 11.70 -4.26
CA ILE A 212 -7.18 12.92 -3.56
C ILE A 212 -5.98 13.75 -3.12
N LEU A 213 -4.91 13.09 -2.65
CA LEU A 213 -3.67 13.74 -2.19
C LEU A 213 -2.43 13.24 -2.96
N PRO A 214 -2.45 13.22 -4.31
CA PRO A 214 -1.31 12.75 -5.08
C PRO A 214 -0.13 13.73 -4.98
N GLY A 215 1.10 13.19 -5.07
CA GLY A 215 2.30 14.02 -5.07
C GLY A 215 2.44 14.91 -6.32
N PHE A 216 2.55 14.31 -7.50
CA PHE A 216 2.98 15.01 -8.72
C PHE A 216 2.16 14.69 -9.98
N TRP A 217 0.92 14.20 -9.83
CA TRP A 217 0.05 13.90 -10.97
C TRP A 217 -1.42 14.11 -10.62
N ARG A 218 -2.29 14.16 -11.64
CA ARG A 218 -3.74 14.30 -11.48
C ARG A 218 -4.45 13.13 -12.16
N LEU A 219 -5.48 12.60 -11.53
CA LEU A 219 -6.27 11.49 -12.08
C LEU A 219 -6.79 11.80 -13.48
N GLU A 220 -7.40 12.98 -13.66
CA GLU A 220 -7.98 13.41 -14.93
C GLU A 220 -7.00 13.43 -16.10
N ASP A 221 -5.71 13.71 -15.85
CA ASP A 221 -4.68 13.80 -16.88
C ASP A 221 -4.27 12.40 -17.39
N LYS A 222 -4.58 11.36 -16.61
CA LYS A 222 -4.14 9.97 -16.83
C LYS A 222 -5.30 8.97 -16.95
N PHE A 223 -6.53 9.40 -16.67
CA PHE A 223 -7.72 8.56 -16.66
C PHE A 223 -7.95 7.92 -18.04
N ASN A 224 -8.37 6.65 -18.06
CA ASN A 224 -8.51 5.83 -19.27
C ASN A 224 -7.23 5.63 -20.09
N MET A 225 -6.04 5.99 -19.57
CA MET A 225 -4.78 5.68 -20.26
C MET A 225 -4.30 4.26 -19.94
N PRO A 226 -3.65 3.57 -20.89
CA PRO A 226 -2.96 2.33 -20.59
C PRO A 226 -1.74 2.59 -19.71
N LEU A 227 -1.37 1.60 -18.90
CA LEU A 227 -0.33 1.68 -17.87
C LEU A 227 0.99 2.27 -18.37
N ALA A 228 1.46 1.85 -19.54
CA ALA A 228 2.68 2.38 -20.15
C ALA A 228 2.55 3.87 -20.51
N LYS A 229 1.40 4.29 -21.05
CA LYS A 229 1.16 5.69 -21.44
C LYS A 229 1.09 6.62 -20.24
N ILE A 230 0.56 6.16 -19.10
CA ILE A 230 0.57 6.93 -17.84
C ILE A 230 1.99 7.38 -17.49
N HIS A 231 2.95 6.46 -17.58
CA HIS A 231 4.35 6.70 -17.23
C HIS A 231 5.11 7.45 -18.32
N ILE A 232 4.89 7.13 -19.60
CA ILE A 232 5.53 7.82 -20.73
C ILE A 232 5.11 9.30 -20.77
N SER A 233 3.81 9.59 -20.59
CA SER A 233 3.30 10.96 -20.56
C SER A 233 3.62 11.71 -19.26
N GLY A 234 4.17 11.03 -18.25
CA GLY A 234 4.71 11.65 -17.04
C GLY A 234 6.23 11.81 -17.08
N ASP A 235 6.86 11.53 -18.23
CA ASP A 235 8.31 11.61 -18.44
C ASP A 235 9.13 10.86 -17.38
N VAL A 236 8.64 9.69 -16.94
CA VAL A 236 9.33 8.87 -15.94
C VAL A 236 10.73 8.48 -16.45
N PRO A 237 11.81 8.90 -15.77
CA PRO A 237 13.16 8.69 -16.27
C PRO A 237 13.50 7.22 -16.48
N LYS A 238 14.06 6.91 -17.66
CA LYS A 238 14.47 5.57 -18.09
C LYS A 238 13.33 4.53 -18.11
N PHE A 239 12.06 4.97 -18.16
CA PHE A 239 10.91 4.07 -18.09
C PHE A 239 10.91 3.05 -19.23
N LYS A 240 11.03 3.51 -20.48
CA LYS A 240 11.01 2.65 -21.67
C LYS A 240 12.18 1.66 -21.67
N GLU A 241 13.35 2.12 -21.23
CA GLU A 241 14.60 1.39 -21.30
C GLU A 241 14.77 0.37 -20.15
N LYS A 242 14.15 0.61 -19.00
CA LYS A 242 14.40 -0.16 -17.76
C LYS A 242 13.17 -0.72 -17.06
N LEU A 243 11.99 -0.11 -17.20
CA LEU A 243 10.83 -0.43 -16.38
C LEU A 243 9.67 -1.04 -17.16
N GLN A 244 9.38 -0.53 -18.36
CA GLN A 244 8.16 -0.86 -19.12
C GLN A 244 7.95 -2.37 -19.26
N PHE A 245 8.93 -3.08 -19.83
CA PHE A 245 8.82 -4.53 -20.05
C PHE A 245 8.55 -5.32 -18.77
N SER A 246 9.25 -5.00 -17.68
CA SER A 246 9.06 -5.69 -16.40
C SER A 246 7.71 -5.38 -15.78
N MET A 247 7.18 -4.18 -15.98
CA MET A 247 5.89 -3.77 -15.44
C MET A 247 4.73 -4.40 -16.20
N GLU A 248 4.75 -4.34 -17.54
CA GLU A 248 3.73 -4.97 -18.39
C GLU A 248 3.66 -6.48 -18.15
N ARG A 249 4.81 -7.12 -17.96
CA ARG A 249 4.86 -8.54 -17.60
C ARG A 249 4.31 -8.85 -16.20
N PHE A 250 4.39 -7.91 -15.25
CA PHE A 250 3.90 -8.14 -13.90
C PHE A 250 2.37 -8.08 -13.81
N PHE A 251 1.75 -7.23 -14.63
CA PHE A 251 0.30 -7.08 -14.66
C PHE A 251 -0.41 -8.22 -15.42
N ARG A 252 0.30 -8.94 -16.31
CA ARG A 252 -0.20 -10.14 -16.99
C ARG A 252 0.04 -11.39 -16.17
#